data_AF-A0AAU9TGS2-F1
#
_entry.id   AF-A0AAU9TGS2-F1
#
_cell.length_a   1.000
_cell.length_b   1.000
_cell.length_c   1.000
_cell.angle_alpha   90.00
_cell.angle_beta   90.00
_cell.angle_gamma   90.00
#
_symmetry.space_group_name_H-M   'P 1'
#
loop_
_entity.id
_entity.type
_entity.pdbx_description
1 polymer ?
#
loop_
_entity_poly.entity_id
_entity_poly.type
_entity_poly.pdbx_seq_one_letter_code
_entity_poly.pdbx_strand_id
1 'polypeptide(L)'
;MVSNYKRKSNRGKWTEKNLERAMEEATRTSVRAAAKKYNIPFSTLLRHHKKQCSIKYLGRFRPVFTEEEEIALKNHLNKMDDLFYGLTPSDFKNNVGEFAKKLGKSHRFPKGCAGKDWLAGFRKRHPSVVLRTPEPTSLARARGFNRPQVERFYDLLK
;
A
#
# COMPACT_ATOMS: atom_id res chain seq x y z
N MET A 1 5.83 -8.79 7.34
CA MET A 1 4.70 -7.90 7.69
C MET A 1 3.71 -8.80 8.39
N VAL A 2 3.08 -8.39 9.49
CA VAL A 2 2.07 -9.22 10.16
C VAL A 2 0.75 -8.49 10.01
N SER A 3 -0.20 -9.10 9.31
CA SER A 3 -1.48 -8.45 8.94
C SER A 3 -2.38 -8.12 10.14
N ASN A 4 -2.44 -9.01 11.14
CA ASN A 4 -3.39 -8.92 12.27
C ASN A 4 -2.76 -8.52 13.61
N TYR A 5 -1.56 -7.93 13.60
CA TYR A 5 -0.88 -7.57 14.86
C TYR A 5 -1.56 -6.37 15.54
N LYS A 6 -2.16 -6.62 16.72
CA LYS A 6 -2.61 -5.56 17.63
C LYS A 6 -1.46 -5.10 18.51
N ARG A 7 -1.16 -3.80 18.45
CA ARG A 7 0.00 -3.23 19.13
C ARG A 7 -0.26 -3.03 20.62
N LYS A 8 0.62 -3.56 21.46
CA LYS A 8 0.52 -3.45 22.93
C LYS A 8 1.07 -2.15 23.51
N SER A 9 1.92 -1.42 22.78
CA SER A 9 2.62 -0.23 23.29
C SER A 9 2.02 1.09 22.81
N ASN A 10 1.99 2.08 23.70
CA ASN A 10 1.55 3.46 23.44
C ASN A 10 2.60 4.35 22.73
N ARG A 11 3.77 3.82 22.34
CA ARG A 11 4.83 4.64 21.70
C ARG A 11 4.36 5.16 20.33
N GLY A 12 4.75 6.36 19.91
CA GLY A 12 4.42 6.84 18.56
C GLY A 12 2.93 7.19 18.35
N LYS A 13 2.24 7.70 19.38
CA LYS A 13 0.87 8.24 19.27
C LYS A 13 0.79 9.61 18.56
N TRP A 14 1.93 10.22 18.22
CA TRP A 14 2.00 11.47 17.47
C TRP A 14 1.83 11.25 15.95
N THR A 15 1.38 12.27 15.23
CA THR A 15 1.21 12.27 13.76
C THR A 15 2.50 12.76 13.07
N GLU A 16 2.73 12.36 11.82
CA GLU A 16 3.91 12.84 11.05
C GLU A 16 3.90 14.35 10.88
N LYS A 17 2.73 14.94 10.57
CA LYS A 17 2.54 16.40 10.52
C LYS A 17 2.86 17.11 11.85
N ASN A 18 2.62 16.47 13.00
CA ASN A 18 3.01 17.04 14.29
C ASN A 18 4.52 16.94 14.51
N LEU A 19 5.16 15.87 14.02
CA LEU A 19 6.61 15.71 14.11
C LEU A 19 7.34 16.73 13.23
N GLU A 20 6.86 16.98 12.02
CA GLU A 20 7.41 17.99 11.09
C GLU A 20 7.37 19.38 11.72
N ARG A 21 6.19 19.81 12.18
CA ARG A 21 6.03 21.09 12.88
C ARG A 21 6.90 21.19 14.13
N ALA A 22 7.04 20.09 14.89
CA ALA A 22 7.91 20.06 16.05
C ALA A 22 9.41 20.16 15.67
N MET A 23 9.82 19.60 14.53
CA MET A 23 11.19 19.71 14.03
C MET A 23 11.51 21.13 13.55
N GLU A 24 10.57 21.76 12.85
CA GLU A 24 10.67 23.18 12.45
C GLU A 24 10.71 24.11 13.65
N GLU A 25 9.92 23.83 14.70
CA GLU A 25 9.96 24.65 15.91
C GLU A 25 11.22 24.41 16.74
N ALA A 26 11.79 23.21 16.69
CA ALA A 26 13.03 22.85 17.37
C ALA A 26 14.29 23.46 16.72
N THR A 27 14.21 24.03 15.51
CA THR A 27 15.31 24.85 14.97
C THR A 27 15.28 26.27 15.54
N ARG A 28 14.10 26.80 15.86
CA ARG A 28 13.88 28.16 16.37
C ARG A 28 14.01 28.24 17.90
N THR A 29 13.62 27.17 18.58
CA THR A 29 13.58 27.07 20.04
C THR A 29 14.32 25.81 20.51
N SER A 30 14.34 25.53 21.82
CA SER A 30 14.94 24.30 22.32
C SER A 30 14.13 23.05 21.95
N VAL A 31 14.82 21.95 21.62
CA VAL A 31 14.19 20.64 21.35
C VAL A 31 13.29 20.18 22.50
N ARG A 32 13.61 20.50 23.76
CA ARG A 32 12.76 20.18 24.91
C ARG A 32 11.45 20.98 24.93
N ALA A 33 11.50 22.26 24.60
CA ALA A 33 10.31 23.11 24.55
C ALA A 33 9.36 22.65 23.44
N ALA A 34 9.89 22.41 22.23
CA ALA A 34 9.11 21.88 21.11
C ALA A 34 8.51 20.50 21.44
N ALA A 35 9.29 19.59 22.04
CA ALA A 35 8.80 18.27 22.46
C ALA A 35 7.60 18.36 23.42
N LYS A 36 7.66 19.27 24.41
CA LYS A 36 6.57 19.51 25.36
C LYS A 36 5.33 20.08 24.67
N LYS A 37 5.51 21.05 23.76
CA LYS A 37 4.42 21.72 23.04
C LYS A 37 3.62 20.77 22.14
N TYR A 38 4.30 19.90 21.39
CA TYR A 38 3.66 18.96 20.47
C TYR A 38 3.34 17.59 21.10
N ASN A 39 3.58 17.43 22.40
CA ASN A 39 3.40 16.18 23.13
C ASN A 39 4.14 14.99 22.48
N ILE A 40 5.39 15.23 22.05
CA ILE A 40 6.27 14.22 21.47
C ILE A 40 7.36 13.91 22.50
N PRO A 41 7.67 12.63 22.80
CA PRO A 41 8.76 12.31 23.70
C PRO A 41 10.07 12.96 23.25
N PHE A 42 10.76 13.65 24.15
CA PHE A 42 12.00 14.38 23.85
C PHE A 42 13.02 13.56 23.07
N SER A 43 13.28 12.32 23.50
CA SER A 43 14.21 11.40 22.83
C SER A 43 13.81 11.05 21.39
N THR A 44 12.51 11.06 21.10
CA THR A 44 11.98 10.85 19.76
C THR A 44 12.23 12.07 18.89
N LEU A 45 11.83 13.26 19.35
CA LEU A 45 12.05 14.49 18.59
C LEU A 45 13.54 14.73 18.34
N LEU A 46 14.39 14.57 19.36
CA LEU A 46 15.84 14.71 19.24
C LEU A 46 16.43 13.78 18.18
N ARG A 47 15.99 12.51 18.13
CA ARG A 47 16.46 11.55 17.13
C ARG A 47 16.07 11.97 15.71
N HIS A 48 14.84 12.42 15.53
CA HIS A 48 14.33 12.84 14.21
C HIS A 48 14.97 14.16 13.75
N HIS A 49 15.15 15.10 14.67
CA HIS A 49 15.84 16.35 14.43
C HIS A 49 17.31 16.13 14.04
N LYS A 50 18.05 15.30 14.78
CA LYS A 50 19.45 14.95 14.43
C LYS A 50 19.57 14.25 13.08
N LYS A 51 18.61 13.41 12.71
CA LYS A 51 18.60 12.69 11.43
C LYS A 51 17.95 13.47 10.29
N GLN A 52 17.37 14.64 10.56
CA GLN A 52 16.56 15.41 9.61
C GLN A 52 15.58 14.53 8.81
N CYS A 53 14.81 13.70 9.53
CA CYS A 53 13.84 12.78 8.92
C CYS A 53 12.51 12.85 9.68
N SER A 54 11.41 13.16 9.00
CA SER A 54 10.06 13.17 9.59
C SER A 54 9.34 11.82 9.54
N ILE A 55 9.91 10.82 8.85
CA ILE A 55 9.17 9.59 8.55
C ILE A 55 8.95 8.74 9.82
N LYS A 56 7.70 8.41 10.10
CA LYS A 56 7.30 7.65 11.29
C LYS A 56 7.47 6.15 11.06
N TYR A 57 8.70 5.67 11.25
CA TYR A 57 8.98 4.24 11.26
C TYR A 57 9.05 3.68 12.67
N LEU A 58 8.21 2.68 12.95
CA LEU A 58 8.30 1.86 14.16
C LEU A 58 8.52 0.39 13.80
N GLY A 59 9.52 -0.23 14.43
CA GLY A 59 9.82 -1.65 14.30
C GLY A 59 10.68 -2.01 13.09
N ARG A 60 10.79 -3.33 12.84
CA ARG A 60 11.68 -3.92 11.83
C ARG A 60 11.08 -4.01 10.43
N PHE A 61 9.76 -3.98 10.32
CA PHE A 61 9.08 -4.14 9.04
C PHE A 61 9.02 -2.79 8.31
N ARG A 62 9.68 -2.74 7.16
CA ARG A 62 9.66 -1.59 6.24
C ARG A 62 8.86 -1.96 4.99
N PRO A 63 8.14 -1.00 4.38
CA PRO A 63 7.61 -1.20 3.04
C PRO A 63 8.77 -1.47 2.07
N VAL A 64 8.53 -2.36 1.11
CA VAL A 64 9.53 -2.71 0.07
C VAL A 64 9.55 -1.66 -1.03
N PHE A 65 8.37 -1.10 -1.32
CA PHE A 65 8.14 -0.12 -2.38
C PHE A 65 7.82 1.26 -1.79
N THR A 66 8.13 2.31 -2.55
CA THR A 66 7.63 3.67 -2.29
C THR A 66 6.15 3.79 -2.66
N GLU A 67 5.49 4.87 -2.24
CA GLU A 67 4.09 5.12 -2.61
C GLU A 67 3.90 5.20 -4.13
N GLU A 68 4.82 5.85 -4.83
CA GLU A 68 4.83 5.95 -6.29
C GLU A 68 4.94 4.58 -6.99
N GLU A 69 5.84 3.73 -6.50
CA GLU A 69 6.02 2.36 -7.00
C GLU A 69 4.76 1.50 -6.75
N GLU A 70 4.09 1.68 -5.61
CA GLU A 70 2.82 1.00 -5.33
C GLU A 70 1.68 1.49 -6.23
N ILE A 71 1.64 2.79 -6.55
CA ILE A 71 0.70 3.36 -7.51
C ILE A 71 0.93 2.78 -8.90
N ALA A 72 2.18 2.62 -9.32
CA ALA A 72 2.51 1.98 -10.60
C ALA A 72 1.99 0.53 -10.67
N LEU A 73 2.16 -0.25 -9.58
CA LEU A 73 1.61 -1.61 -9.47
C LEU A 73 0.07 -1.62 -9.54
N LYS A 74 -0.60 -0.67 -8.88
CA LYS A 74 -2.05 -0.51 -8.93
C LYS A 74 -2.52 -0.16 -10.35
N ASN A 75 -1.86 0.77 -11.03
CA ASN A 75 -2.21 1.17 -12.39
C ASN A 75 -2.01 0.02 -13.38
N HIS A 76 -0.94 -0.76 -13.21
CA HIS A 76 -0.73 -1.98 -14.00
C HIS A 76 -1.88 -2.97 -13.80
N LEU A 77 -2.34 -3.14 -12.56
CA LEU A 77 -3.46 -4.02 -12.25
C LEU A 77 -4.76 -3.58 -12.94
N ASN A 78 -5.11 -2.30 -12.82
CA ASN A 78 -6.31 -1.75 -13.45
C ASN A 78 -6.26 -1.92 -14.97
N LYS A 79 -5.09 -1.66 -15.58
CA LYS A 79 -4.91 -1.86 -17.02
C LYS A 79 -5.12 -3.32 -17.44
N MET A 80 -4.67 -4.28 -16.64
CA MET A 80 -4.91 -5.70 -16.93
C MET A 80 -6.40 -6.06 -16.78
N ASP A 81 -7.08 -5.48 -15.78
CA ASP A 81 -8.52 -5.66 -15.58
C ASP A 81 -9.34 -5.07 -16.75
N ASP A 82 -8.99 -3.87 -17.22
CA ASP A 82 -9.59 -3.23 -18.39
C ASP A 82 -9.43 -4.05 -19.69
N LEU A 83 -8.36 -4.83 -19.78
CA LEU A 83 -8.10 -5.75 -20.90
C LEU A 83 -8.75 -7.13 -20.69
N PHE A 84 -9.60 -7.29 -19.68
CA PHE A 84 -10.21 -8.55 -19.26
C PHE A 84 -9.19 -9.65 -18.91
N TYR A 85 -7.98 -9.25 -18.54
CA TYR A 85 -6.89 -10.14 -18.11
C TYR A 85 -6.76 -10.09 -16.58
N GLY A 86 -7.76 -10.62 -15.89
CA GLY A 86 -7.79 -10.63 -14.43
C GLY A 86 -6.59 -11.39 -13.85
N LEU A 87 -5.79 -10.72 -13.01
CA LEU A 87 -4.64 -11.35 -12.35
C LEU A 87 -5.09 -12.10 -11.10
N THR A 88 -4.71 -13.37 -11.00
CA THR A 88 -4.92 -14.10 -9.74
C THR A 88 -4.02 -13.51 -8.64
N PRO A 89 -4.37 -13.68 -7.35
CA PRO A 89 -3.50 -13.28 -6.26
C PRO A 89 -2.11 -13.91 -6.33
N SER A 90 -1.97 -15.11 -6.90
CA SER A 90 -0.68 -15.79 -7.08
C SER A 90 0.17 -15.10 -8.14
N ASP A 91 -0.41 -14.82 -9.29
CA ASP A 91 0.30 -14.15 -10.41
C ASP A 91 0.72 -12.74 -10.01
N PHE A 92 -0.17 -12.00 -9.35
CA PHE A 92 0.17 -10.66 -8.86
C PHE A 92 1.35 -10.69 -7.88
N LYS A 93 1.41 -11.68 -6.96
CA LYS A 93 2.57 -11.81 -6.04
C LYS A 93 3.86 -12.14 -6.77
N ASN A 94 3.81 -12.87 -7.88
CA ASN A 94 4.97 -13.15 -8.73
C ASN A 94 5.42 -11.89 -9.46
N ASN A 95 4.49 -11.16 -10.09
CA ASN A 95 4.75 -9.89 -10.77
C ASN A 95 5.40 -8.87 -9.83
N VAL A 96 4.92 -8.76 -8.60
CA VAL A 96 5.50 -7.89 -7.56
C VAL A 96 6.93 -8.31 -7.21
N GLY A 97 7.18 -9.61 -7.14
CA GLY A 97 8.51 -10.15 -6.90
C GLY A 97 9.49 -9.83 -8.02
N GLU A 98 9.07 -10.01 -9.26
CA GLU A 98 9.85 -9.63 -10.45
C GLU A 98 10.07 -8.12 -10.54
N PHE A 99 9.04 -7.33 -10.22
CA PHE A 99 9.13 -5.88 -10.19
C PHE A 99 10.17 -5.41 -9.17
N ALA A 100 10.19 -6.02 -7.98
CA ALA A 100 11.21 -5.73 -6.97
C ALA A 100 12.63 -6.09 -7.44
N LYS A 101 12.80 -7.22 -8.14
CA LYS A 101 14.08 -7.63 -8.73
C LYS A 101 14.55 -6.65 -9.81
N LYS A 102 13.66 -6.23 -10.71
CA LYS A 102 13.95 -5.28 -11.79
C LYS A 102 14.39 -3.92 -11.23
N LEU A 103 13.79 -3.47 -10.13
CA LEU A 103 14.18 -2.24 -9.44
C LEU A 103 15.44 -2.39 -8.57
N GLY A 104 16.03 -3.58 -8.45
CA GLY A 104 17.18 -3.83 -7.58
C GLY A 104 16.89 -3.62 -6.10
N LYS A 105 15.62 -3.67 -5.66
CA LYS A 105 15.24 -3.39 -4.27
C LYS A 105 15.54 -4.62 -3.41
N SER A 106 16.22 -4.39 -2.28
CA SER A 106 16.38 -5.42 -1.26
C SER A 106 15.01 -5.79 -0.67
N HIS A 107 14.56 -7.01 -0.92
CA HIS A 107 13.26 -7.50 -0.49
C HIS A 107 13.37 -8.79 0.32
N ARG A 108 12.47 -8.98 1.30
CA ARG A 108 12.37 -10.23 2.10
C ARG A 108 11.34 -11.21 1.53
N PHE A 109 11.20 -11.25 0.21
CA PHE A 109 10.30 -12.16 -0.49
C PHE A 109 10.94 -13.55 -0.59
N PRO A 110 10.47 -14.54 0.16
CA PRO A 110 10.98 -15.90 0.04
C PRO A 110 10.68 -16.42 -1.37
N LYS A 111 11.67 -17.07 -2.00
CA LYS A 111 11.58 -17.57 -3.40
C LYS A 111 11.31 -16.49 -4.46
N GLY A 112 11.46 -15.20 -4.10
CA GLY A 112 11.23 -14.09 -5.02
C GLY A 112 9.76 -13.79 -5.30
N CYS A 113 8.83 -14.24 -4.44
CA CYS A 113 7.40 -13.96 -4.55
C CYS A 113 6.90 -13.15 -3.35
N ALA A 114 6.01 -12.18 -3.57
CA ALA A 114 5.43 -11.44 -2.46
C ALA A 114 4.62 -12.36 -1.53
N GLY A 115 4.70 -12.13 -0.22
CA GLY A 115 4.00 -12.95 0.78
C GLY A 115 2.52 -12.59 0.93
N LYS A 116 1.73 -13.47 1.57
CA LYS A 116 0.31 -13.23 1.88
C LYS A 116 0.10 -11.93 2.67
N ASP A 117 0.94 -11.68 3.68
CA ASP A 117 0.85 -10.46 4.48
C ASP A 117 1.20 -9.19 3.71
N TRP A 118 2.11 -9.27 2.73
CA TRP A 118 2.42 -8.13 1.88
C TRP A 118 1.19 -7.76 1.05
N LEU A 119 0.53 -8.76 0.46
CA LEU A 119 -0.68 -8.55 -0.32
C LEU A 119 -1.83 -7.98 0.53
N ALA A 120 -2.03 -8.50 1.73
CA ALA A 120 -3.02 -7.96 2.66
C ALA A 120 -2.73 -6.49 3.02
N GLY A 121 -1.46 -6.15 3.27
CA GLY A 121 -1.03 -4.78 3.48
C GLY A 121 -1.27 -3.88 2.27
N PHE A 122 -0.97 -4.36 1.07
CA PHE A 122 -1.18 -3.64 -0.19
C PHE A 122 -2.67 -3.31 -0.39
N ARG A 123 -3.57 -4.28 -0.22
CA ARG A 123 -5.03 -4.06 -0.29
C ARG A 123 -5.53 -3.07 0.76
N LYS A 124 -4.93 -3.07 1.97
CA LYS A 124 -5.28 -2.11 3.02
C LYS A 124 -4.89 -0.67 2.65
N ARG A 125 -3.77 -0.50 1.93
CA ARG A 125 -3.34 0.81 1.41
C ARG A 125 -4.13 1.23 0.18
N HIS A 126 -4.52 0.27 -0.66
CA HIS A 126 -5.25 0.49 -1.92
C HIS A 126 -6.60 -0.25 -1.90
N PRO A 127 -7.62 0.26 -1.18
CA PRO A 127 -8.90 -0.43 -1.03
C PRO A 127 -9.69 -0.57 -2.34
N SER A 128 -9.37 0.24 -3.36
CA SER A 128 -9.97 0.13 -4.69
C SER A 128 -9.50 -1.10 -5.47
N VAL A 129 -8.41 -1.76 -5.04
CA VAL A 129 -7.84 -2.91 -5.73
C VAL A 129 -8.58 -4.18 -5.31
N VAL A 130 -9.27 -4.79 -6.27
CA VAL A 130 -9.89 -6.09 -6.11
C VAL A 130 -9.15 -7.08 -7.00
N LEU A 131 -8.59 -8.14 -6.41
CA LEU A 131 -8.02 -9.26 -7.16
C LEU A 131 -9.04 -10.39 -7.14
N ARG A 132 -9.58 -10.73 -8.30
CA ARG A 132 -10.46 -11.88 -8.50
C ARG A 132 -9.75 -12.90 -9.37
N THR A 133 -10.07 -14.17 -9.16
CA THR A 133 -9.78 -15.20 -10.15
C THR A 133 -10.70 -14.93 -11.34
N PRO A 134 -10.17 -14.67 -12.54
CA PRO A 134 -11.01 -14.45 -13.71
C PRO A 134 -11.81 -15.73 -14.00
N GLU A 135 -13.10 -15.59 -14.23
CA GLU A 135 -13.88 -16.69 -14.80
C GLU A 135 -13.58 -16.80 -16.30
N PRO A 136 -13.37 -18.01 -16.84
CA PRO A 136 -13.11 -18.21 -18.25
C PRO A 136 -14.32 -17.73 -19.07
N THR A 137 -14.23 -16.48 -19.52
CA THR A 137 -15.24 -15.78 -20.29
C THR A 137 -14.68 -15.57 -21.68
N SER A 138 -15.32 -16.15 -22.70
CA SER A 138 -14.89 -15.92 -24.08
C SER A 138 -15.03 -14.43 -24.43
N LEU A 139 -14.15 -13.93 -25.29
CA LEU A 139 -14.22 -12.54 -25.76
C LEU A 139 -15.59 -12.21 -26.36
N ALA A 140 -16.21 -13.18 -27.06
CA ALA A 140 -17.56 -13.06 -27.59
C ALA A 140 -18.60 -12.86 -26.48
N ARG A 141 -18.49 -13.59 -25.36
CA ARG A 141 -19.38 -13.44 -24.19
C ARG A 141 -19.17 -12.09 -23.50
N ALA A 142 -17.92 -11.67 -23.30
CA ALA A 142 -17.61 -10.37 -22.72
C ALA A 142 -18.17 -9.21 -23.57
N ARG A 143 -18.02 -9.29 -24.90
CA ARG A 143 -18.60 -8.30 -25.84
C ARG A 143 -20.12 -8.35 -25.89
N GLY A 144 -20.70 -9.54 -25.79
CA GLY A 144 -22.15 -9.75 -25.77
C GLY A 144 -22.82 -9.25 -24.49
N PHE A 145 -22.09 -9.17 -23.38
CA PHE A 145 -22.59 -8.67 -22.10
C PHE A 145 -22.56 -7.13 -22.03
N ASN A 146 -23.35 -6.49 -22.89
CA ASN A 146 -23.51 -5.03 -22.94
C ASN A 146 -24.96 -4.62 -22.66
N ARG A 147 -25.16 -3.36 -22.25
CA ARG A 147 -26.46 -2.85 -21.80
C ARG A 147 -27.60 -3.12 -22.79
N PRO A 148 -27.48 -2.82 -24.10
CA PRO A 148 -28.52 -3.15 -25.07
C PRO A 148 -28.87 -4.65 -25.16
N GLN A 149 -27.87 -5.54 -25.13
CA GLN A 149 -28.12 -6.98 -25.18
C GLN A 149 -28.78 -7.51 -23.90
N VAL A 150 -28.40 -6.97 -22.75
CA VAL A 150 -29.00 -7.31 -21.46
C VAL A 150 -30.45 -6.82 -21.37
N GLU A 151 -30.72 -5.58 -21.77
CA GLU A 151 -32.08 -5.03 -21.84
C GLU A 151 -32.96 -5.90 -22.75
N ARG A 152 -32.48 -6.23 -23.95
CA ARG A 152 -33.18 -7.11 -24.89
C ARG A 152 -33.48 -8.50 -24.30
N PHE A 153 -32.55 -9.08 -23.54
CA PHE A 153 -32.77 -10.37 -22.89
C PHE A 153 -33.93 -10.30 -21.87
N TYR A 154 -33.97 -9.26 -21.03
CA TYR A 154 -35.03 -9.09 -20.04
C TYR A 154 -36.38 -8.73 -20.67
N ASP A 155 -36.39 -8.03 -21.80
CA ASP A 155 -37.62 -7.76 -22.56
C ASP A 155 -38.24 -9.05 -23.12
N LEU A 156 -37.41 -10.02 -23.52
CA LEU A 156 -37.83 -11.33 -24.03
C LEU A 156 -38.22 -12.34 -22.95
N LEU A 157 -37.89 -12.07 -21.68
CA LEU A 157 -38.19 -12.95 -20.55
C LEU A 157 -39.63 -12.79 -20.02
N LYS A 158 -40.40 -11.85 -20.59
CA LYS A 158 -41.81 -11.60 -20.25
C LYS A 158 -42.75 -12.65 -20.81
#